data_AF-A0A7Z9WMU0-F1
#
_entry.id   AF-A0A7Z9WMU0-F1
#
_cell.length_a   1.000
_cell.length_b   1.000
_cell.length_c   1.000
_cell.angle_alpha   90.00
_cell.angle_beta   90.00
_cell.angle_gamma   90.00
#
_symmetry.space_group_name_H-M   'P 1'
#
loop_
_entity.id
_entity.type
_entity.pdbx_description
1 polymer ?
#
loop_
_entity_poly.entity_id
_entity_poly.type
_entity_poly.pdbx_seq_one_letter_code
_entity_poly.pdbx_strand_id
1 'polypeptide(L)'
;EKAEALGVPAGPERSRLVRGESVTLADGRIVHPDDVLGEPVPGAKLVYVGDASRVDDLVEEARGADVLVVEATYLEAEADLARKYGHLTAAQAATLAREAQVRQLYLTHISRRYSEREVLAEAEPIFPHTVVAKDFDRVRVVKQQ
;
A
#
# COMPACT_ATOMS: atom_id res chain seq x y z
N GLU A 1 -27.16 -2.02 -11.81
CA GLU A 1 -28.32 -1.12 -11.68
C GLU A 1 -28.41 -0.12 -12.84
N LYS A 2 -27.53 0.89 -12.97
CA LYS A 2 -27.62 1.88 -14.07
C LYS A 2 -27.60 1.27 -15.49
N ALA A 3 -26.65 0.38 -15.77
CA ALA A 3 -26.56 -0.29 -17.08
C ALA A 3 -27.83 -1.11 -17.40
N GLU A 4 -28.43 -1.72 -16.38
CA GLU A 4 -29.66 -2.50 -16.54
C GLU A 4 -30.87 -1.59 -16.76
N ALA A 5 -30.96 -0.48 -16.04
CA ALA A 5 -32.00 0.54 -16.24
C ALA A 5 -31.96 1.17 -17.64
N LEU A 6 -30.77 1.28 -18.25
CA LEU A 6 -30.61 1.74 -19.64
C LEU A 6 -30.86 0.65 -20.69
N GLY A 7 -31.08 -0.60 -20.25
CA GLY A 7 -31.33 -1.74 -21.14
C GLY A 7 -30.06 -2.35 -21.73
N VAL A 8 -28.88 -2.12 -21.12
CA VAL A 8 -27.63 -2.74 -21.54
C VAL A 8 -27.63 -4.23 -21.15
N PRO A 9 -27.54 -5.16 -22.12
CA PRO A 9 -27.51 -6.59 -21.87
C PRO A 9 -26.39 -6.99 -20.91
N ALA A 10 -26.62 -8.05 -20.12
CA ALA A 10 -25.54 -8.68 -19.38
C ALA A 10 -24.68 -9.47 -20.38
N GLY A 11 -23.42 -9.06 -20.56
CA GLY A 11 -22.58 -9.66 -21.59
C GLY A 11 -21.40 -8.77 -22.03
N PRO A 12 -20.89 -8.98 -23.25
CA PRO A 12 -19.73 -8.26 -23.77
C PRO A 12 -19.93 -6.74 -23.82
N GLU A 13 -21.18 -6.26 -23.92
CA GLU A 13 -21.53 -4.84 -23.91
C GLU A 13 -21.11 -4.16 -22.61
N ARG A 14 -21.38 -4.80 -21.46
CA ARG A 14 -20.94 -4.29 -20.16
C ARG A 14 -19.41 -4.32 -20.03
N SER A 15 -18.75 -5.34 -20.56
CA SER A 15 -17.28 -5.41 -20.58
C SER A 15 -16.66 -4.30 -21.41
N ARG A 16 -17.27 -3.91 -22.54
CA ARG A 16 -16.85 -2.75 -23.35
C ARG A 16 -16.97 -1.45 -22.57
N LEU A 17 -18.12 -1.23 -21.91
CA LEU A 17 -18.34 -0.04 -21.07
C LEU A 17 -17.31 0.07 -19.95
N VAL A 18 -17.02 -1.04 -19.24
CA VAL A 18 -15.98 -1.07 -18.18
C VAL A 18 -14.59 -0.75 -18.73
N ARG A 19 -14.32 -1.04 -20.01
CA ARG A 19 -13.06 -0.72 -20.69
C ARG A 19 -13.02 0.69 -21.28
N GLY A 20 -14.05 1.51 -21.04
CA GLY A 20 -14.14 2.87 -21.57
C GLY A 20 -14.68 2.96 -23.01
N GLU A 21 -15.18 1.86 -23.57
CA GLU A 21 -15.75 1.82 -24.92
C GLU A 21 -17.26 2.06 -24.86
N SER A 22 -17.78 2.94 -25.72
CA SER A 22 -19.23 3.15 -25.86
C SER A 22 -19.88 1.99 -26.61
N VAL A 23 -21.14 1.68 -26.31
CA VAL A 23 -21.89 0.58 -26.94
C VAL A 23 -23.16 1.08 -27.60
N THR A 24 -23.46 0.56 -28.79
CA THR A 24 -24.74 0.80 -29.47
C THR A 24 -25.69 -0.36 -29.17
N LEU A 25 -26.86 -0.04 -28.64
CA LEU A 25 -27.92 -0.99 -28.34
C LEU A 25 -28.70 -1.38 -29.60
N ALA A 26 -29.47 -2.46 -29.52
CA ALA A 26 -30.29 -2.95 -30.64
C ALA A 26 -31.35 -1.95 -31.11
N ASP A 27 -31.76 -1.02 -30.24
CA ASP A 27 -32.70 0.07 -30.55
C ASP A 27 -32.01 1.33 -31.13
N GLY A 28 -30.70 1.26 -31.38
CA GLY A 28 -29.90 2.35 -31.96
C GLY A 28 -29.38 3.38 -30.94
N ARG A 29 -29.75 3.31 -29.66
CA ARG A 29 -29.20 4.20 -28.63
C ARG A 29 -27.73 3.88 -28.38
N ILE A 30 -26.93 4.92 -28.16
CA ILE A 30 -25.53 4.79 -27.73
C ILE A 30 -25.49 5.01 -26.21
N VAL A 31 -24.84 4.10 -25.50
CA VAL A 31 -24.56 4.22 -24.07
C VAL A 31 -23.06 4.43 -23.89
N HIS A 32 -22.69 5.48 -23.17
CA HIS A 32 -21.31 5.81 -22.83
C HIS A 32 -20.93 5.21 -21.47
N PRO A 33 -19.64 4.97 -21.20
CA PRO A 33 -19.17 4.53 -19.89
C PRO A 33 -19.66 5.41 -18.75
N ASP A 34 -19.63 6.73 -18.92
CA ASP A 34 -20.02 7.71 -17.90
C ASP A 34 -21.51 7.67 -17.53
N ASP A 35 -22.36 7.11 -18.40
CA ASP A 35 -23.78 6.93 -18.13
C ASP A 35 -24.05 5.83 -17.08
N VAL A 36 -23.10 4.89 -16.94
CA VAL A 36 -23.30 3.66 -16.16
C VAL A 36 -22.25 3.42 -15.08
N LEU A 37 -21.02 3.90 -15.28
CA LEU A 37 -19.94 3.75 -14.32
C LEU A 37 -20.05 4.82 -13.22
N GLY A 38 -19.63 4.44 -12.02
CA GLY A 38 -19.41 5.40 -10.94
C GLY A 38 -18.00 5.97 -11.01
N GLU A 39 -17.63 6.76 -10.00
CA GLU A 39 -16.25 7.19 -9.84
C GLU A 39 -15.30 5.99 -9.75
N PRO A 40 -14.08 6.08 -10.33
CA PRO A 40 -13.07 5.04 -10.20
C PRO A 40 -12.78 4.75 -8.74
N VAL A 41 -12.93 3.49 -8.33
CA VAL A 41 -12.54 3.06 -6.99
C VAL A 41 -11.06 2.67 -7.03
N PRO A 42 -10.16 3.40 -6.36
CA PRO A 42 -8.74 3.05 -6.35
C PRO A 42 -8.52 1.70 -5.68
N GLY A 43 -7.63 0.89 -6.28
CA GLY A 43 -7.20 -0.38 -5.70
C GLY A 43 -6.42 -0.19 -4.40
N ALA A 44 -6.19 -1.29 -3.70
CA ALA A 44 -5.31 -1.29 -2.53
C ALA A 44 -3.84 -1.10 -2.98
N LYS A 45 -3.09 -0.26 -2.26
CA LYS A 45 -1.67 0.00 -2.53
C LYS A 45 -0.81 -0.67 -1.46
N LEU A 46 0.00 -1.64 -1.88
CA LEU A 46 1.06 -2.26 -1.08
C LEU A 46 2.41 -1.76 -1.59
N VAL A 47 3.27 -1.33 -0.68
CA VAL A 47 4.67 -1.02 -0.96
C VAL A 47 5.55 -1.94 -0.14
N TYR A 48 6.49 -2.61 -0.81
CA TYR A 48 7.45 -3.52 -0.18
C TYR A 48 8.85 -3.02 -0.49
N VAL A 49 9.57 -2.64 0.55
CA VAL A 49 10.96 -2.18 0.48
C VAL A 49 11.82 -3.30 1.08
N GLY A 50 12.73 -3.85 0.28
CA GLY A 50 13.76 -4.77 0.76
C GLY A 50 14.86 -4.00 1.50
N ASP A 51 16.09 -4.51 1.44
CA ASP A 51 17.24 -3.85 2.06
C ASP A 51 17.46 -2.45 1.47
N ALA A 52 17.63 -1.46 2.34
CA ALA A 52 17.78 -0.06 1.95
C ALA A 52 18.71 0.70 2.90
N SER A 53 19.44 1.68 2.38
CA SER A 53 20.42 2.46 3.17
C SER A 53 19.95 3.89 3.52
N ARG A 54 18.81 4.31 2.96
CA ARG A 54 18.19 5.63 3.13
C ARG A 54 16.71 5.54 2.77
N VAL A 55 15.95 6.55 3.16
CA VAL A 55 14.49 6.60 2.95
C VAL A 55 14.02 7.79 2.11
N ASP A 56 14.88 8.76 1.83
CA ASP A 56 14.49 10.05 1.23
C ASP A 56 13.86 9.90 -0.17
N ASP A 57 14.33 8.92 -0.95
CA ASP A 57 13.83 8.58 -2.28
C ASP A 57 12.63 7.62 -2.26
N LEU A 58 12.23 7.13 -1.08
CA LEU A 58 11.13 6.19 -0.92
C LEU A 58 9.82 6.87 -0.53
N VAL A 59 9.84 8.13 -0.08
CA VAL A 59 8.66 8.84 0.44
C VAL A 59 7.57 8.95 -0.62
N GLU A 60 7.91 9.37 -1.84
CA GLU A 60 6.93 9.50 -2.93
C GLU A 60 6.39 8.14 -3.40
N GLU A 61 7.25 7.13 -3.48
CA GLU A 61 6.85 5.77 -3.87
C GLU A 61 5.90 5.16 -2.84
N ALA A 62 6.18 5.38 -1.56
CA ALA A 62 5.35 4.92 -0.44
C ALA A 62 4.08 5.77 -0.24
N ARG A 63 3.96 6.93 -0.89
CA ARG A 63 2.90 7.92 -0.58
C ARG A 63 1.49 7.33 -0.62
N GLY A 64 0.77 7.44 0.48
CA GLY A 64 -0.62 6.98 0.62
C GLY A 64 -0.81 5.46 0.50
N ALA A 65 0.24 4.67 0.72
CA ALA A 65 0.13 3.22 0.73
C ALA A 65 -0.81 2.74 1.84
N ASP A 66 -1.63 1.74 1.53
CA ASP A 66 -2.46 1.08 2.55
C ASP A 66 -1.58 0.23 3.47
N VAL A 67 -0.52 -0.38 2.92
CA VAL A 67 0.49 -1.11 3.68
C VAL A 67 1.88 -0.79 3.15
N LEU A 68 2.79 -0.48 4.06
CA LEU A 68 4.24 -0.44 3.83
C LEU A 68 4.90 -1.59 4.59
N VAL A 69 5.60 -2.46 3.87
CA VAL A 69 6.54 -3.43 4.45
C VAL A 69 7.94 -2.94 4.16
N VAL A 70 8.78 -2.79 5.18
CA VAL A 70 10.14 -2.26 5.03
C VAL A 70 11.09 -2.90 6.03
N GLU A 71 12.35 -3.03 5.65
CA GLU A 71 13.39 -3.49 6.55
C GLU A 71 13.60 -2.56 7.75
N ALA A 72 13.99 -3.12 8.89
CA ALA A 72 14.41 -2.39 10.08
C ALA A 72 15.49 -3.20 10.80
N THR A 73 16.60 -3.43 10.10
CA THR A 73 17.64 -4.34 10.57
C THR A 73 18.23 -3.93 11.92
N TYR A 74 18.34 -2.62 12.15
CA TYR A 74 18.97 -2.05 13.33
C TYR A 74 18.03 -1.16 14.16
N LEU A 75 18.47 -0.80 15.36
CA LEU A 75 17.89 0.30 16.14
C LEU A 75 18.72 1.58 15.96
N GLU A 76 18.17 2.72 16.35
CA GLU A 76 18.80 4.03 16.23
C GLU A 76 20.13 4.11 16.98
N ALA A 77 20.27 3.38 18.09
CA ALA A 77 21.53 3.25 18.82
C ALA A 77 22.68 2.68 17.96
N GLU A 78 22.37 1.94 16.89
CA GLU A 78 23.33 1.38 15.92
C GLU A 78 23.19 2.04 14.52
N ALA A 79 22.70 3.27 14.42
CA ALA A 79 22.50 3.96 13.12
C ALA A 79 23.76 4.04 12.25
N ASP A 80 24.96 4.17 12.85
CA ASP A 80 26.23 4.12 12.11
C ASP A 80 26.48 2.75 11.48
N LEU A 81 26.08 1.68 12.16
CA LEU A 81 26.20 0.30 11.68
C LEU A 81 25.22 0.04 10.54
N ALA A 82 23.98 0.54 10.69
CA ALA A 82 22.96 0.52 9.66
C ALA A 82 23.47 1.18 8.38
N ARG A 83 23.96 2.41 8.46
CA ARG A 83 24.56 3.12 7.33
C ARG A 83 25.74 2.38 6.72
N LYS A 84 26.64 1.85 7.56
CA LYS A 84 27.86 1.15 7.11
C LYS A 84 27.54 -0.12 6.32
N TYR A 85 26.50 -0.86 6.72
CA TYR A 85 26.11 -2.11 6.07
C TYR A 85 24.95 -1.96 5.07
N GLY A 86 24.45 -0.74 4.87
CA GLY A 86 23.42 -0.46 3.88
C GLY A 86 22.01 -0.86 4.31
N HIS A 87 21.72 -0.71 5.60
CA HIS A 87 20.44 -1.04 6.22
C HIS A 87 19.78 0.15 6.90
N LEU A 88 18.52 -0.02 7.31
CA LEU A 88 17.72 0.97 8.04
C LEU A 88 17.64 0.67 9.53
N THR A 89 17.33 1.71 10.29
CA THR A 89 16.86 1.61 11.67
C THR A 89 15.33 1.53 11.74
N ALA A 90 14.78 0.99 12.83
CA ALA A 90 13.34 1.00 13.07
C ALA A 90 12.78 2.44 13.10
N ALA A 91 13.54 3.40 13.66
CA ALA A 91 13.21 4.82 13.62
C ALA A 91 13.13 5.39 12.18
N GLN A 92 14.06 5.02 11.30
CA GLN A 92 14.05 5.44 9.90
C GLN A 92 12.85 4.88 9.13
N ALA A 93 12.55 3.59 9.31
CA ALA A 93 11.39 2.93 8.71
C ALA A 93 10.06 3.57 9.17
N ALA A 94 9.93 3.86 10.48
CA ALA A 94 8.76 4.54 11.03
C ALA A 94 8.64 5.99 10.53
N THR A 95 9.76 6.68 10.35
CA THR A 95 9.80 8.04 9.80
C THR A 95 9.31 8.05 8.35
N LEU A 96 9.78 7.10 7.52
CA LEU A 96 9.29 6.91 6.15
C LEU A 96 7.77 6.69 6.13
N ALA A 97 7.25 5.80 6.98
CA ALA A 97 5.82 5.51 7.06
C ALA A 97 4.99 6.77 7.37
N ARG A 98 5.43 7.56 8.34
CA ARG A 98 4.79 8.83 8.73
C ARG A 98 4.81 9.84 7.59
N GLU A 99 5.96 10.06 6.96
CA GLU A 99 6.13 11.08 5.92
C GLU A 99 5.41 10.73 4.62
N ALA A 100 5.41 9.44 4.26
CA ALA A 100 4.64 8.90 3.16
C ALA A 100 3.13 8.80 3.45
N GLN A 101 2.69 9.09 4.69
CA GLN A 101 1.28 9.01 5.08
C GLN A 101 0.67 7.63 4.79
N VAL A 102 1.44 6.57 5.07
CA VAL A 102 0.94 5.20 4.92
C VAL A 102 -0.07 4.89 6.02
N ARG A 103 -0.91 3.90 5.81
CA ARG A 103 -1.91 3.50 6.81
C ARG A 103 -1.39 2.51 7.83
N GLN A 104 -0.58 1.54 7.38
CA GLN A 104 -0.03 0.50 8.23
C GLN A 104 1.42 0.20 7.86
N LEU A 105 2.28 0.10 8.86
CA LEU A 105 3.69 -0.25 8.74
C LEU A 105 3.92 -1.66 9.26
N TYR A 106 4.65 -2.47 8.48
CA TYR A 106 5.21 -3.75 8.89
C TYR A 106 6.72 -3.71 8.79
N LEU A 107 7.38 -3.91 9.92
CA LEU A 107 8.83 -4.00 10.01
C LEU A 107 9.26 -5.44 9.80
N THR A 108 10.22 -5.66 8.91
CA THR A 108 10.80 -6.97 8.62
C THR A 108 12.33 -6.91 8.66
N HIS A 109 12.98 -8.05 8.38
CA HIS A 109 14.44 -8.16 8.30
C HIS A 109 15.16 -7.70 9.59
N ILE A 110 14.57 -8.04 10.75
CA ILE A 110 15.08 -7.61 12.06
C ILE A 110 16.30 -8.43 12.46
N SER A 111 17.36 -7.75 12.92
CA SER A 111 18.51 -8.42 13.53
C SER A 111 18.11 -9.21 14.77
N ARG A 112 18.59 -10.46 14.89
CA ARG A 112 18.33 -11.35 16.03
C ARG A 112 18.81 -10.83 17.39
N ARG A 113 19.53 -9.70 17.41
CA ARG A 113 20.01 -9.04 18.63
C ARG A 113 18.87 -8.38 19.41
N TYR A 114 17.79 -8.01 18.72
CA TYR A 114 16.70 -7.22 19.27
C TYR A 114 15.45 -8.04 19.51
N SER A 115 14.79 -7.78 20.63
CA SER A 115 13.43 -8.27 20.84
C SER A 115 12.41 -7.41 20.09
N GLU A 116 11.27 -8.00 19.75
CA GLU A 116 10.12 -7.29 19.18
C GLU A 116 9.74 -6.05 20.00
N ARG A 117 9.80 -6.15 21.33
CA ARG A 117 9.48 -5.05 22.24
C ARG A 117 10.43 -3.86 22.07
N GLU A 118 11.71 -4.11 21.86
CA GLU A 118 12.70 -3.03 21.65
C GLU A 118 12.46 -2.33 20.31
N VAL A 119 12.19 -3.10 19.26
CA VAL A 119 11.87 -2.55 17.93
C VAL A 119 10.60 -1.69 17.98
N LEU A 120 9.53 -2.18 18.61
CA LEU A 120 8.28 -1.44 18.76
C LEU A 120 8.45 -0.19 19.63
N ALA A 121 9.23 -0.27 20.71
CA ALA A 121 9.50 0.88 21.58
C ALA A 121 10.18 2.05 20.85
N GLU A 122 10.94 1.78 19.78
CA GLU A 122 11.54 2.79 18.92
C GLU A 122 10.58 3.29 17.82
N ALA A 123 9.86 2.37 17.16
CA ALA A 123 9.05 2.71 15.99
C ALA A 123 7.67 3.30 16.32
N GLU A 124 6.95 2.76 17.32
CA GLU A 124 5.58 3.18 17.65
C GLU A 124 5.44 4.66 18.05
N PRO A 125 6.40 5.27 18.81
CA PRO A 125 6.34 6.70 19.11
C PRO A 125 6.39 7.61 17.86
N ILE A 126 6.98 7.13 16.77
CA ILE A 126 7.07 7.85 15.49
C ILE A 126 5.85 7.55 14.61
N PHE A 127 5.44 6.28 14.57
CA PHE A 127 4.31 5.81 13.79
C PHE A 127 3.54 4.72 14.57
N PRO A 128 2.38 5.05 15.19
CA PRO A 128 1.67 4.12 16.07
C PRO A 128 1.10 2.87 15.37
N HIS A 129 0.84 2.94 14.07
CA HIS A 129 0.30 1.82 13.28
C HIS A 129 1.43 0.90 12.78
N THR A 130 2.28 0.46 13.70
CA THR A 130 3.44 -0.39 13.42
C THR A 130 3.22 -1.82 13.90
N VAL A 131 3.68 -2.80 13.12
CA VAL A 131 3.75 -4.22 13.48
C VAL A 131 5.14 -4.74 13.15
N VAL A 132 5.73 -5.56 14.02
CA VAL A 132 6.91 -6.35 13.69
C VAL A 132 6.43 -7.68 13.10
N ALA A 133 6.75 -7.92 11.83
CA ALA A 133 6.33 -9.13 11.14
C ALA A 133 7.04 -10.37 11.72
N LYS A 134 6.30 -11.48 11.83
CA LYS A 134 6.78 -12.78 12.29
C LYS A 134 6.70 -13.81 11.19
N ASP A 135 7.50 -14.85 11.34
CA ASP A 135 7.43 -16.02 10.47
C ASP A 135 5.99 -16.55 10.42
N PHE A 136 5.50 -16.76 9.20
CA PHE A 136 4.14 -17.25 8.89
C PHE A 136 2.98 -16.27 9.13
N ASP A 137 3.24 -15.00 9.46
CA ASP A 137 2.20 -13.98 9.49
C ASP A 137 1.47 -13.87 8.15
N ARG A 138 0.16 -13.63 8.21
CA ARG A 138 -0.70 -13.41 7.04
C ARG A 138 -1.40 -12.09 7.17
N VAL A 139 -1.15 -11.21 6.20
CA VAL A 139 -1.73 -9.88 6.15
C VAL A 139 -2.64 -9.79 4.92
N ARG A 140 -3.87 -9.31 5.14
CA ARG A 140 -4.79 -9.00 4.04
C ARG A 140 -4.72 -7.51 3.74
N VAL A 141 -4.24 -7.15 2.56
CA VAL A 141 -4.21 -5.76 2.10
C VAL A 141 -5.55 -5.44 1.42
N VAL A 142 -6.30 -4.51 2.01
CA VAL A 142 -7.58 -4.02 1.46
C VAL A 142 -7.56 -2.50 1.44
N LYS A 143 -8.21 -1.92 0.43
CA LYS A 143 -8.47 -0.48 0.43
C LYS A 143 -9.50 -0.20 1.52
N GLN A 144 -9.09 0.41 2.62
CA GLN A 144 -10.04 0.90 3.61
C GLN A 144 -10.65 2.21 3.08
N GLN A 145 -11.98 2.32 3.11
CA GLN A 145 -12.66 3.56 2.70
C GLN A 145 -12.55 4.59 3.80
#